data_AF-A0A1W1HL99-F1
#
_entry.id   AF-A0A1W1HL99-F1
#
_cell.length_a   1.000
_cell.length_b   1.000
_cell.length_c   1.000
_cell.angle_alpha   90.00
_cell.angle_beta   90.00
_cell.angle_gamma   90.00
#
_symmetry.space_group_name_H-M   'P 1'
#
loop_
_entity.id
_entity.type
_entity.pdbx_description
1 polymer ?
#
loop_
_entity_poly.entity_id
_entity_poly.type
_entity_poly.pdbx_seq_one_letter_code
_entity_poly.pdbx_strand_id
1 'polypeptide(L)' 'MTTQSTNKIVGNIYTCSEYRQEMILTSLKNRLASSSELSPEEKNELTREIERLEEEMGF' A
#
# COMPACT_ATOMS: atom_id res chain seq x y z
N MET A 1 32.79 -29.74 11.16
CA MET A 1 31.51 -30.32 11.60
C MET A 1 30.62 -29.12 11.95
N THR A 2 29.91 -28.52 10.99
CA THR A 2 28.51 -28.85 10.61
C THR A 2 27.67 -29.06 11.88
N THR A 3 26.69 -28.23 12.23
CA THR A 3 25.52 -27.90 11.43
C THR A 3 24.90 -26.56 11.83
N GLN A 4 24.56 -25.73 10.84
CA GLN A 4 23.52 -24.70 10.97
C GLN A 4 22.20 -25.40 11.30
N SER A 5 21.51 -24.93 12.34
CA SER A 5 20.12 -25.32 12.61
C SER A 5 19.22 -24.12 12.34
N THR A 6 18.52 -24.21 11.22
CA THR A 6 17.57 -23.23 10.71
C THR A 6 16.37 -23.12 11.64
N ASN A 7 16.21 -22.02 12.37
CA ASN A 7 14.92 -21.66 12.94
C ASN A 7 14.25 -20.61 12.05
N LYS A 8 13.54 -21.12 11.04
CA LYS A 8 12.71 -20.35 10.11
C LYS A 8 11.48 -19.90 10.90
N ILE A 9 11.55 -18.73 11.53
CA ILE A 9 10.37 -18.10 12.14
C ILE A 9 9.48 -17.62 11.00
N VAL A 10 8.53 -18.47 10.60
CA VAL A 10 7.44 -18.12 9.67
C VAL A 10 6.40 -17.32 10.47
N GLY A 11 6.75 -16.09 10.79
CA GLY A 11 5.77 -15.04 11.06
C GLY A 11 5.62 -14.28 9.76
N ASN A 12 4.43 -14.22 9.18
CA ASN A 12 4.13 -13.34 8.06
C ASN A 12 4.20 -11.90 8.58
N ILE A 13 5.41 -11.37 8.68
CA ILE A 13 5.67 -9.98 9.01
C ILE A 13 5.23 -9.24 7.76
N TYR A 14 3.98 -8.76 7.74
CA TYR A 14 3.68 -7.57 6.96
C TYR A 14 4.77 -6.59 7.33
N THR A 15 5.72 -6.41 6.41
CA THR A 15 6.82 -5.51 6.62
C THR A 15 6.17 -4.17 6.91
N CYS A 16 6.78 -3.36 7.78
CA CYS A 16 6.24 -2.03 8.05
C CYS A 16 6.03 -1.21 6.75
N SER A 17 6.64 -1.64 5.63
CA SER A 17 6.37 -1.15 4.27
C SER A 17 4.95 -1.47 3.80
N GLU A 18 4.54 -2.73 3.77
CA GLU A 18 3.23 -3.16 3.24
C GLU A 18 2.10 -2.52 4.05
N TYR A 19 2.19 -2.56 5.38
CA TYR A 19 1.22 -1.89 6.25
C TYR A 19 1.15 -0.38 5.99
N ARG A 20 2.31 0.28 5.77
CA ARG A 20 2.32 1.71 5.42
C ARG A 20 1.67 1.98 4.07
N GLN A 21 1.94 1.15 3.07
CA GLN A 21 1.36 1.29 1.74
C GLN A 21 -0.16 1.10 1.80
N GLU A 22 -0.67 0.12 2.54
CA GLU A 22 -2.12 -0.06 2.79
C GLU A 22 -2.75 1.17 3.46
N MET A 23 -2.06 1.76 4.45
CA MET A 23 -2.55 2.97 5.11
C MET A 23 -2.59 4.18 4.15
N ILE A 24 -1.56 4.33 3.32
CA ILE A 24 -1.51 5.40 2.30
C ILE A 24 -2.64 5.20 1.27
N LEU A 25 -2.78 3.98 0.74
CA LEU A 25 -3.83 3.61 -0.22
C LEU A 25 -5.22 3.92 0.34
N THR A 26 -5.47 3.54 1.60
CA THR A 26 -6.73 3.80 2.29
C THR A 26 -7.01 5.30 2.40
N SER A 27 -6.00 6.10 2.76
CA SER A 27 -6.12 7.56 2.86
C SER A 27 -6.46 8.20 1.51
N LEU A 28 -5.78 7.79 0.43
CA LEU A 28 -6.02 8.30 -0.92
C LEU A 28 -7.43 7.96 -1.41
N LYS A 29 -7.87 6.71 -1.23
CA LYS A 29 -9.24 6.28 -1.57
C LYS A 29 -10.28 7.06 -0.79
N ASN A 30 -10.08 7.26 0.51
CA ASN A 30 -10.99 8.05 1.34
C ASN A 30 -11.05 9.51 0.89
N ARG A 31 -9.91 10.12 0.56
CA ARG A 31 -9.87 11.47 0.00
C ARG A 31 -10.68 11.54 -1.29
N LEU A 32 -10.41 10.64 -2.26
CA LEU A 32 -11.13 10.58 -3.53
C LEU A 32 -12.65 10.38 -3.34
N ALA A 33 -13.05 9.52 -2.41
CA ALA A 33 -14.46 9.25 -2.11
C ALA A 33 -15.16 10.43 -1.39
N SER A 34 -14.44 11.18 -0.56
CA SER A 34 -14.98 12.32 0.21
C SER A 34 -15.05 13.62 -0.59
N SER A 35 -14.81 13.55 -1.90
CA SER A 35 -14.53 14.70 -2.76
C SER A 35 -15.78 15.29 -3.41
N SER A 36 -16.57 16.04 -2.64
CA SER A 36 -17.49 17.04 -3.21
C SER A 36 -16.75 18.27 -3.75
N GLU A 37 -15.52 18.53 -3.28
CA GLU A 37 -14.76 19.77 -3.54
C GLU A 37 -13.53 19.60 -4.43
N LEU A 38 -13.10 18.37 -4.76
CA LEU A 38 -11.94 18.20 -5.65
C LEU A 38 -12.28 18.55 -7.09
N SER A 39 -11.36 19.28 -7.71
CA SER A 39 -11.39 19.52 -9.14
C SER A 39 -11.23 18.21 -9.93
N PRO A 40 -11.67 18.17 -11.21
CA PRO A 40 -11.44 17.01 -12.08
C PRO A 40 -9.95 16.63 -12.21
N GLU A 41 -9.06 17.62 -12.16
CA GLU A 41 -7.61 17.41 -12.24
C GLU A 41 -7.09 16.70 -10.99
N GLU A 42 -7.46 17.17 -9.80
CA GLU A 42 -7.08 16.53 -8.53
C GLU A 42 -7.64 15.11 -8.39
N LYS A 43 -8.85 14.86 -8.91
CA LYS A 43 -9.42 13.51 -8.96
C LYS A 43 -8.61 12.58 -9.85
N ASN A 44 -8.17 13.06 -11.01
CA ASN A 44 -7.31 12.30 -11.90
C ASN A 44 -5.96 11.99 -11.27
N GLU A 45 -5.33 12.97 -10.63
CA GLU A 45 -4.04 12.76 -9.96
C GLU A 45 -4.14 11.78 -8.80
N LEU A 46 -5.20 11.86 -7.98
CA LEU A 46 -5.45 10.86 -6.94
C LEU A 46 -5.70 9.47 -7.51
N THR A 47 -6.43 9.36 -8.61
CA THR A 47 -6.72 8.07 -9.25
C THR A 47 -5.44 7.43 -9.76
N ARG A 48 -4.58 8.21 -10.45
CA ARG A 48 -3.27 7.73 -10.93
C ARG A 48 -2.37 7.26 -9.79
N GLU A 49 -2.34 7.99 -8.68
CA GLU A 49 -1.49 7.62 -7.54
C GLU A 49 -2.01 6.36 -6.83
N ILE A 50 -3.34 6.18 -6.77
CA ILE A 50 -3.97 4.95 -6.29
C ILE A 50 -3.58 3.76 -7.18
N GLU A 51 -3.74 3.89 -8.51
CA GLU A 51 -3.39 2.84 -9.47
C GLU A 51 -1.91 2.44 -9.37
N ARG A 52 -1.01 3.44 -9.33
CA ARG A 52 0.44 3.22 -9.19
C ARG A 52 0.77 2.45 -7.90
N LEU A 53 0.14 2.82 -6.79
CA LEU A 53 0.39 2.19 -5.49
C LEU A 53 -0.19 0.77 -5.43
N GLU A 54 -1.33 0.53 -6.09
CA GLU A 54 -1.92 -0.80 -6.22
C GLU A 54 -1.03 -1.75 -7.04
N GLU A 55 -0.44 -1.27 -8.14
CA GLU A 55 0.54 -2.02 -8.92
C GLU A 55 1.81 -2.36 -8.10
N GLU A 56 2.33 -1.41 -7.32
CA GLU A 56 3.48 -1.64 -6.44
C GLU A 56 3.21 -2.68 -5.34
N MET A 57 1.95 -2.80 -4.91
CA MET A 57 1.49 -3.77 -3.91
C MET A 57 1.10 -5.11 -4.54
N GLY A 58 0.96 -5.19 -5.87
CA GLY A 58 0.63 -6.40 -6.61
C GLY A 58 -0.87 -6.75 -6.64
N PHE A 59 -1.75 -5.74 -6.64
CA PHE A 59 -3.20 -5.92 -6.86
C PHE A 59 -3.57 -6.11 -8.33
#